data_AF-A0A1I4USR2-F1
#
_entry.id   AF-A0A1I4USR2-F1
#
_cell.length_a   1.000
_cell.length_b   1.000
_cell.length_c   1.000
_cell.angle_alpha   90.00
_cell.angle_beta   90.00
_cell.angle_gamma   90.00
#
_symmetry.space_group_name_H-M   'P 1'
#
loop_
_entity.id
_entity.type
_entity.pdbx_description
1 polymer ?
#
loop_
_entity_poly.entity_id
_entity_poly.type
_entity_poly.pdbx_seq_one_letter_code
_entity_poly.pdbx_strand_id
1 'polypeptide(L)'
;MVLNSVKSYQRVYSFTNDIEHTEAIMAAGFYSSFHVTSVTLPEFIQATKLDVAIATKYFENAHMSIIKTTGMMGSILDILAGSFDWLWVGNLGPDVKDYLRKIPGYQDLFGDMAFCDCEHCQSIYSPAAYFVDLMQFVERYVISKHFVGSKANHVLNLKVRRPDLWTLPLTCDNTTTLVPYLDIINEILESYIANKKGFTGDLNDRTAVEEFVYKTEIALEKPGTWKNGVHAFTQPYHHPLESVATYLGHFGKTREHIALLLKKPQEEVSKARLHLSDKEYELIITPDSSPAFINRVYGIDFAEASGKISPFNAQLLLKPMKVDRKELGRLFKTKFITNEGADNIEIRGEKINADSIQNNIERVRNLTYNVLDRAHRFVRLWQKTEWAIEELDLVLSQFKVLGIASDIAAVILTTIGNILRLQEQLKISFKELFSVLYSLPTISLEENEKSFFDSLFNHEDVVLAEGIYPKNSVKLIHPALAIRLPQRSAHSYNHW
;
A
#
# COMPACT_ATOMS: atom_id res chain seq x y z
N MET A 1 -37.13 -39.68 25.27
CA MET A 1 -37.76 -38.92 24.16
C MET A 1 -38.97 -38.11 24.64
N VAL A 2 -39.99 -38.76 25.22
CA VAL A 2 -41.23 -38.10 25.70
C VAL A 2 -40.99 -36.96 26.70
N LEU A 3 -40.16 -37.16 27.72
CA LEU A 3 -39.90 -36.14 28.75
C LEU A 3 -39.26 -34.86 28.19
N ASN A 4 -38.35 -34.99 27.21
CA ASN A 4 -37.69 -33.83 26.59
C ASN A 4 -38.67 -33.04 25.71
N SER A 5 -39.52 -33.74 24.97
CA SER A 5 -40.59 -33.10 24.19
C SER A 5 -41.54 -32.32 25.10
N VAL A 6 -42.03 -32.94 26.18
CA VAL A 6 -42.92 -32.28 27.16
C VAL A 6 -42.27 -31.03 27.77
N LYS A 7 -40.98 -31.10 28.14
CA LYS A 7 -40.23 -29.92 28.63
C LYS A 7 -40.13 -28.81 27.60
N SER A 8 -39.90 -29.13 26.32
CA SER A 8 -39.90 -28.12 25.24
C SER A 8 -41.28 -27.48 25.06
N TYR A 9 -42.36 -28.27 25.07
CA TYR A 9 -43.73 -27.74 25.02
C TYR A 9 -44.01 -26.79 26.19
N GLN A 10 -43.62 -27.17 27.42
CA GLN A 10 -43.78 -26.32 28.59
C GLN A 10 -43.03 -24.98 28.44
N ARG A 11 -41.79 -24.99 27.94
CA ARG A 11 -40.97 -23.78 27.73
C ARG A 11 -41.54 -22.84 26.68
N VAL A 12 -42.11 -23.38 25.60
CA VAL A 12 -42.72 -22.56 24.55
C VAL A 12 -44.07 -22.04 25.02
N TYR A 13 -44.88 -22.89 25.64
CA TYR A 13 -46.17 -22.51 26.21
C TYR A 13 -46.07 -21.39 27.26
N SER A 14 -44.99 -21.35 28.04
CA SER A 14 -44.83 -20.33 29.10
C SER A 14 -44.78 -18.89 28.59
N PHE A 15 -44.45 -18.65 27.32
CA PHE A 15 -44.45 -17.30 26.74
C PHE A 15 -45.51 -17.09 25.64
N THR A 16 -46.19 -18.14 25.20
CA THR A 16 -47.29 -18.06 24.22
C THR A 16 -48.67 -18.08 24.88
N ASN A 17 -48.83 -18.86 25.96
CA ASN A 17 -50.08 -19.22 26.63
C ASN A 17 -51.18 -19.71 25.67
N ASP A 18 -50.78 -20.30 24.55
CA ASP A 18 -51.65 -20.75 23.46
C ASP A 18 -51.10 -22.05 22.87
N ILE A 19 -51.94 -23.08 22.77
CA ILE A 19 -51.51 -24.43 22.38
C ILE A 19 -51.20 -24.50 20.87
N GLU A 20 -52.04 -23.87 20.04
CA GLU A 20 -51.89 -23.90 18.58
C GLU A 20 -50.64 -23.12 18.16
N HIS A 21 -50.42 -21.94 18.74
CA HIS A 21 -49.22 -21.16 18.47
C HIS A 21 -47.95 -21.82 19.03
N THR A 22 -48.06 -22.53 20.16
CA THR A 22 -46.95 -23.33 20.71
C THR A 22 -46.53 -24.43 19.74
N GLU A 23 -47.50 -25.15 19.17
CA GLU A 23 -47.24 -26.19 18.19
C GLU A 23 -46.62 -25.61 16.92
N ALA A 24 -47.12 -24.48 16.42
CA ALA A 24 -46.57 -23.80 15.25
C ALA A 24 -45.10 -23.36 15.46
N ILE A 25 -44.78 -22.79 16.62
CA ILE A 25 -43.42 -22.35 16.97
C ILE A 25 -42.47 -23.55 17.13
N MET A 26 -42.92 -24.62 17.79
CA MET A 26 -42.17 -25.86 17.94
C MET A 26 -41.93 -26.55 16.59
N ALA A 27 -42.93 -26.59 15.71
CA ALA A 27 -42.83 -27.15 14.36
C ALA A 27 -41.87 -26.35 13.47
N ALA A 28 -41.73 -25.04 13.72
CA ALA A 28 -40.74 -24.18 13.09
C ALA A 28 -39.30 -24.37 13.65
N GLY A 29 -39.10 -25.26 14.62
CA GLY A 29 -37.79 -25.61 15.19
C GLY A 29 -37.36 -24.80 16.41
N PHE A 30 -38.25 -23.98 16.98
CA PHE A 30 -37.95 -23.18 18.17
C PHE A 30 -38.44 -23.88 19.44
N TYR A 31 -37.52 -24.27 20.34
CA TYR A 31 -37.82 -25.10 21.51
C TYR A 31 -37.67 -24.38 22.87
N SER A 32 -37.36 -23.08 22.84
CA SER A 32 -37.15 -22.24 24.02
C SER A 32 -37.16 -20.75 23.65
N SER A 33 -37.31 -19.86 24.63
CA SER A 33 -37.13 -18.42 24.43
C SER A 33 -35.74 -18.09 23.86
N PHE A 34 -34.69 -18.82 24.27
CA PHE A 34 -33.32 -18.64 23.76
C PHE A 34 -33.20 -18.88 22.25
N HIS A 35 -33.80 -19.96 21.74
CA HIS A 35 -33.86 -20.23 20.29
C HIS A 35 -34.62 -19.14 19.53
N VAL A 36 -35.68 -18.57 20.11
CA VAL A 36 -36.43 -17.48 19.48
C VAL A 36 -35.56 -16.22 19.39
N THR A 37 -34.77 -15.89 20.42
CA THR A 37 -33.91 -14.70 20.42
C THR A 37 -32.61 -14.83 19.61
N SER A 38 -32.21 -16.05 19.26
CA SER A 38 -31.04 -16.28 18.40
C SER A 38 -31.28 -15.91 16.93
N VAL A 39 -32.54 -15.74 16.51
CA VAL A 39 -32.92 -15.29 15.16
C VAL A 39 -33.46 -13.86 15.19
N THR A 40 -33.63 -13.25 14.02
CA THR A 40 -34.27 -11.93 13.89
C THR A 40 -35.79 -12.06 13.81
N LEU A 41 -36.52 -10.99 14.16
CA LEU A 41 -37.99 -10.98 14.08
C LEU A 41 -38.52 -11.34 12.68
N PRO A 42 -37.96 -10.83 11.56
CA PRO A 42 -38.39 -11.24 10.22
C PRO A 42 -38.19 -12.74 9.95
N GLU A 43 -37.08 -13.33 10.39
CA GLU A 43 -36.82 -14.78 10.25
C GLU A 43 -37.80 -15.59 11.09
N PHE A 44 -38.10 -15.14 12.31
CA PHE A 44 -39.07 -15.79 13.19
C PHE A 44 -40.48 -15.77 12.59
N ILE A 45 -40.92 -14.62 12.07
CA ILE A 45 -42.21 -14.47 11.36
C ILE A 45 -42.24 -15.41 10.15
N GLN A 46 -41.18 -15.41 9.34
CA GLN A 46 -41.10 -16.24 8.14
C GLN A 46 -41.14 -17.73 8.45
N ALA A 47 -40.43 -18.17 9.49
CA ALA A 47 -40.35 -19.58 9.88
C ALA A 47 -41.66 -20.09 10.48
N THR A 48 -42.30 -19.29 11.34
CA THR A 48 -43.52 -19.68 12.07
C THR A 48 -44.79 -19.47 11.26
N LYS A 49 -44.76 -18.56 10.27
CA LYS A 49 -45.92 -18.12 9.46
C LYS A 49 -47.08 -17.58 10.29
N LEU A 50 -46.81 -17.19 11.55
CA LEU A 50 -47.79 -16.52 12.39
C LEU A 50 -48.07 -15.11 11.88
N ASP A 51 -49.23 -14.57 12.23
CA ASP A 51 -49.53 -13.16 12.01
C ASP A 51 -48.45 -12.26 12.61
N VAL A 52 -48.13 -11.16 11.93
CA VAL A 52 -47.03 -10.26 12.31
C VAL A 52 -47.20 -9.73 13.73
N ALA A 53 -48.42 -9.38 14.16
CA ALA A 53 -48.66 -8.87 15.50
C ALA A 53 -48.49 -9.97 16.56
N ILE A 54 -48.98 -11.18 16.28
CA ILE A 54 -48.84 -12.34 17.17
C ILE A 54 -47.38 -12.76 17.32
N ALA A 55 -46.66 -12.86 16.20
CA ALA A 55 -45.25 -13.20 16.17
C ALA A 55 -44.40 -12.16 16.91
N THR A 56 -44.67 -10.86 16.70
CA THR A 56 -43.97 -9.77 17.40
C THR A 56 -44.17 -9.86 18.91
N LYS A 57 -45.42 -10.06 19.37
CA LYS A 57 -45.74 -10.25 20.79
C LYS A 57 -44.95 -11.42 21.40
N TYR A 58 -44.91 -12.57 20.74
CA TYR A 58 -44.19 -13.74 21.27
C TYR A 58 -42.67 -13.57 21.22
N PHE A 59 -42.16 -12.88 20.21
CA PHE A 59 -40.74 -12.53 20.12
C PHE A 59 -40.31 -11.60 21.27
N GLU A 60 -41.14 -10.60 21.61
CA GLU A 60 -40.93 -9.71 22.77
C GLU A 60 -41.05 -10.47 24.10
N ASN A 61 -42.06 -11.33 24.25
CA ASN A 61 -42.22 -12.17 25.45
C ASN A 61 -41.01 -13.09 25.67
N ALA A 62 -40.48 -13.66 24.59
CA ALA A 62 -39.26 -14.48 24.63
C ALA A 62 -38.05 -13.64 25.08
N HIS A 63 -37.86 -12.44 24.53
CA HIS A 63 -36.81 -11.51 24.98
C HIS A 63 -36.96 -11.15 26.46
N MET A 64 -38.16 -10.79 26.90
CA MET A 64 -38.42 -10.47 28.30
C MET A 64 -38.16 -11.65 29.25
N SER A 65 -38.46 -12.86 28.80
CA SER A 65 -38.19 -14.08 29.58
C SER A 65 -36.69 -14.30 29.78
N ILE A 66 -35.87 -14.05 28.76
CA ILE A 66 -34.41 -14.11 28.88
C ILE A 66 -33.90 -12.99 29.77
N ILE A 67 -34.32 -11.74 29.55
CA ILE A 67 -33.87 -10.60 30.36
C ILE A 67 -34.15 -10.85 31.85
N LYS A 68 -35.35 -11.34 32.19
CA LYS A 68 -35.70 -11.70 33.57
C LYS A 68 -34.83 -12.81 34.12
N THR A 69 -34.61 -13.87 33.33
CA THR A 69 -33.81 -15.02 33.76
C THR A 69 -32.34 -14.63 33.96
N THR A 70 -31.76 -13.86 33.04
CA THR A 70 -30.39 -13.34 33.14
C THR A 70 -30.23 -12.38 34.30
N GLY A 71 -31.21 -11.49 34.54
CA GLY A 71 -31.20 -10.58 35.70
C GLY A 71 -31.25 -11.35 37.03
N MET A 72 -32.13 -12.36 37.15
CA MET A 72 -32.17 -13.23 38.31
C MET A 72 -30.86 -13.99 38.51
N MET A 73 -30.25 -14.48 37.43
CA MET A 73 -28.96 -15.14 37.48
C MET A 73 -27.86 -14.19 37.98
N GLY A 74 -27.81 -12.96 37.47
CA GLY A 74 -26.89 -11.92 37.95
C GLY A 74 -27.02 -11.68 39.45
N SER A 75 -28.26 -11.53 39.96
CA SER A 75 -28.50 -11.39 41.41
C SER A 75 -28.04 -12.60 42.21
N ILE A 76 -28.22 -13.82 41.68
CA ILE A 76 -27.75 -15.04 42.34
C ILE A 76 -26.21 -15.08 42.38
N LEU A 77 -25.55 -14.72 41.28
CA LEU A 77 -24.09 -14.62 41.21
C LEU A 77 -23.54 -13.59 42.21
N ASP A 78 -24.20 -12.43 42.31
CA ASP A 78 -23.87 -11.39 43.27
C ASP A 78 -23.99 -11.89 44.72
N ILE A 79 -25.06 -12.61 45.05
CA ILE A 79 -25.22 -13.23 46.39
C ILE A 79 -24.11 -14.24 46.68
N LEU A 80 -23.73 -15.05 45.69
CA LEU A 80 -22.75 -16.12 45.88
C LEU A 80 -21.31 -15.59 45.94
N ALA A 81 -20.93 -14.64 45.09
CA ALA A 81 -19.55 -14.22 44.85
C ALA A 81 -19.32 -12.69 44.84
N GLY A 82 -20.36 -11.86 44.83
CA GLY A 82 -20.28 -10.39 44.75
C GLY A 82 -19.82 -9.68 46.03
N SER A 83 -19.24 -10.41 46.99
CA SER A 83 -18.71 -9.86 48.24
C SER A 83 -19.74 -9.12 49.12
N PHE A 84 -21.04 -9.32 48.90
CA PHE A 84 -22.11 -8.76 49.73
C PHE A 84 -22.04 -9.23 51.18
N ASP A 85 -21.45 -10.40 51.43
CA ASP A 85 -21.14 -10.91 52.78
C ASP A 85 -20.16 -9.99 53.56
N TRP A 86 -19.35 -9.19 52.87
CA TRP A 86 -18.41 -8.24 53.49
C TRP A 86 -19.02 -6.87 53.77
N LEU A 87 -20.22 -6.61 53.26
CA LEU A 87 -20.95 -5.38 53.52
C LEU A 87 -21.77 -5.53 54.80
N TRP A 88 -21.61 -4.62 55.75
CA TRP A 88 -22.37 -4.60 57.01
C TRP A 88 -23.90 -4.51 56.78
N VAL A 89 -24.33 -4.09 55.59
CA VAL A 89 -25.73 -3.95 55.17
C VAL A 89 -26.19 -5.05 54.20
N GLY A 90 -25.39 -6.09 53.97
CA GLY A 90 -25.71 -7.14 52.99
C GLY A 90 -26.97 -7.95 53.30
N ASN A 91 -27.38 -8.05 54.58
CA ASN A 91 -28.56 -8.80 55.04
C ASN A 91 -28.75 -10.18 54.38
N LEU A 92 -27.65 -10.87 54.04
CA LEU A 92 -27.69 -12.22 53.49
C LEU A 92 -27.69 -13.22 54.65
N GLY A 93 -28.79 -13.97 54.79
CA GLY A 93 -28.86 -15.08 55.73
C GLY A 93 -27.97 -16.24 55.25
N PRO A 94 -27.31 -16.99 56.17
CA PRO A 94 -26.49 -18.14 55.81
C PRO A 94 -27.26 -19.26 55.08
N ASP A 95 -28.59 -19.26 55.19
CA ASP A 95 -29.53 -20.19 54.57
C ASP A 95 -29.72 -19.98 53.06
N VAL A 96 -29.52 -18.76 52.54
CA VAL A 96 -29.75 -18.45 51.12
C VAL A 96 -28.74 -19.17 50.23
N LYS A 97 -27.45 -19.21 50.62
CA LYS A 97 -26.41 -19.91 49.86
C LYS A 97 -26.63 -21.42 49.87
N ASP A 98 -27.03 -21.97 51.01
CA ASP A 98 -27.37 -23.39 51.16
C ASP A 98 -28.62 -23.77 50.40
N TYR A 99 -29.61 -22.88 50.30
CA TYR A 99 -30.79 -23.08 49.46
C TYR A 99 -30.44 -23.16 47.97
N LEU A 100 -29.64 -22.21 47.47
CA LEU A 100 -29.22 -22.17 46.06
C LEU A 100 -28.40 -23.42 45.67
N ARG A 101 -27.50 -23.88 46.54
CA ARG A 101 -26.73 -25.13 46.33
C ARG A 101 -27.60 -26.39 46.28
N LYS A 102 -28.79 -26.36 46.92
CA LYS A 102 -29.74 -27.49 46.93
C LYS A 102 -30.66 -27.52 45.70
N ILE A 103 -30.63 -26.50 44.83
CA ILE A 103 -31.43 -26.50 43.60
C ILE A 103 -30.90 -27.60 42.66
N PRO A 104 -31.71 -28.64 42.35
CA PRO A 104 -31.26 -29.72 41.48
C PRO A 104 -30.89 -29.21 40.09
N GLY A 105 -29.71 -29.61 39.59
CA GLY A 105 -29.20 -29.22 38.28
C GLY A 105 -28.57 -27.83 38.21
N TYR A 106 -28.40 -27.12 39.34
CA TYR A 106 -27.77 -25.80 39.34
C TYR A 106 -26.31 -25.85 38.88
N GLN A 107 -25.50 -26.79 39.40
CA GLN A 107 -24.12 -27.02 38.93
C GLN A 107 -24.08 -27.53 37.47
N ASP A 108 -25.07 -28.31 37.04
CA ASP A 108 -25.17 -28.78 35.65
C ASP A 108 -25.46 -27.62 34.66
N LEU A 109 -26.19 -26.60 35.12
CA LEU A 109 -26.56 -25.42 34.32
C LEU A 109 -25.45 -24.36 34.25
N PHE A 110 -24.69 -24.19 35.33
CA PHE A 110 -23.77 -23.06 35.49
C PHE A 110 -22.31 -23.45 35.70
N GLY A 111 -22.01 -24.76 35.74
CA GLY A 111 -20.66 -25.27 35.95
C GLY A 111 -20.22 -25.26 37.40
N ASP A 112 -18.92 -25.49 37.62
CA ASP A 112 -18.32 -25.40 38.95
C ASP A 112 -18.41 -23.94 39.45
N MET A 113 -18.98 -23.76 40.64
CA MET A 113 -19.15 -22.46 41.29
C MET A 113 -17.85 -21.99 41.97
N ALA A 114 -16.73 -22.62 41.67
CA ALA A 114 -15.40 -22.08 41.93
C ALA A 114 -15.18 -20.84 41.04
N PHE A 115 -15.86 -19.74 41.36
CA PHE A 115 -15.54 -18.43 40.81
C PHE A 115 -14.06 -18.18 41.08
N CYS A 116 -13.28 -18.23 40.02
CA CYS A 116 -11.85 -18.01 40.06
C CYS A 116 -11.56 -16.58 40.54
N ASP A 117 -10.45 -16.40 41.24
CA ASP A 117 -9.76 -15.11 41.37
C ASP A 117 -9.08 -14.81 40.02
N CYS A 118 -9.90 -14.72 38.97
CA CYS A 118 -9.46 -14.63 37.59
C CYS A 118 -8.82 -13.27 37.32
N GLU A 119 -7.74 -13.26 36.53
CA GLU A 119 -7.17 -12.02 36.01
C GLU A 119 -8.20 -11.26 35.16
N HIS A 120 -8.06 -9.93 35.08
CA HIS A 120 -9.02 -9.09 34.36
C HIS A 120 -9.23 -9.52 32.90
N CYS A 121 -8.21 -10.09 32.23
CA CYS A 121 -8.31 -10.65 30.88
C CYS A 121 -9.36 -11.77 30.74
N GLN A 122 -9.64 -12.51 31.81
CA GLN A 122 -10.61 -13.62 31.85
C GLN A 122 -12.01 -13.16 32.29
N SER A 123 -12.18 -11.87 32.61
CA SER A 123 -13.46 -11.29 32.99
C SER A 123 -14.41 -11.16 31.81
N ILE A 124 -15.72 -11.24 32.07
CA ILE A 124 -16.77 -10.87 31.11
C ILE A 124 -16.73 -9.37 30.71
N TYR A 125 -15.98 -8.55 31.46
CA TYR A 125 -15.75 -7.13 31.17
C TYR A 125 -14.38 -6.86 30.53
N SER A 126 -13.64 -7.91 30.16
CA SER A 126 -12.30 -7.76 29.58
C SER A 126 -12.34 -7.24 28.14
N PRO A 127 -11.22 -6.70 27.62
CA PRO A 127 -11.12 -6.35 26.20
C PRO A 127 -11.33 -7.55 25.27
N ALA A 128 -10.99 -8.77 25.70
CA ALA A 128 -11.26 -9.99 24.95
C ALA A 128 -12.77 -10.31 24.89
N ALA A 129 -13.49 -10.12 25.99
CA ALA A 129 -14.96 -10.26 26.01
C ALA A 129 -15.64 -9.23 25.09
N TYR A 130 -15.17 -7.98 25.12
CA TYR A 130 -15.63 -6.95 24.19
C TYR A 130 -15.33 -7.30 22.72
N PHE A 131 -14.15 -7.83 22.43
CA PHE A 131 -13.80 -8.30 21.08
C PHE A 131 -14.75 -9.39 20.59
N VAL A 132 -15.09 -10.38 21.43
CA VAL A 132 -16.03 -11.45 21.07
C VAL A 132 -17.43 -10.90 20.79
N ASP A 133 -17.94 -10.00 21.64
CA ASP A 133 -19.24 -9.35 21.42
C ASP A 133 -19.26 -8.54 20.12
N LEU A 134 -18.19 -7.79 19.84
CA LEU A 134 -18.05 -7.04 18.59
C LEU A 134 -18.01 -7.97 17.37
N MET A 135 -17.27 -9.08 17.44
CA MET A 135 -17.21 -10.06 16.35
C MET A 135 -18.57 -10.73 16.13
N GLN A 136 -19.32 -11.05 17.19
CA GLN A 136 -20.68 -11.57 17.08
C GLN A 136 -21.63 -10.56 16.44
N PHE A 137 -21.54 -9.28 16.84
CA PHE A 137 -22.31 -8.21 16.23
C PHE A 137 -22.00 -8.09 14.72
N VAL A 138 -20.72 -8.05 14.35
CA VAL A 138 -20.30 -7.98 12.94
C VAL A 138 -20.81 -9.19 12.15
N GLU A 139 -20.73 -10.39 12.72
CA GLU A 139 -21.25 -11.59 12.06
C GLU A 139 -22.76 -11.51 11.83
N ARG A 140 -23.54 -11.17 12.85
CA ARG A 140 -25.01 -11.14 12.79
C ARG A 140 -25.56 -10.03 11.92
N TYR A 141 -24.99 -8.83 12.01
CA TYR A 141 -25.57 -7.63 11.39
C TYR A 141 -24.89 -7.23 10.09
N VAL A 142 -23.64 -7.66 9.85
CA VAL A 142 -22.89 -7.27 8.65
C VAL A 142 -22.66 -8.48 7.73
N ILE A 143 -21.98 -9.53 8.23
CA ILE A 143 -21.55 -10.66 7.39
C ILE A 143 -22.76 -11.47 6.90
N SER A 144 -23.60 -11.95 7.81
CA SER A 144 -24.76 -12.78 7.49
C SER A 144 -25.84 -12.07 6.68
N LYS A 145 -25.82 -10.72 6.63
CA LYS A 145 -26.80 -9.93 5.86
C LYS A 145 -26.30 -9.50 4.49
N HIS A 146 -25.03 -9.10 4.38
CA HIS A 146 -24.51 -8.44 3.19
C HIS A 146 -23.50 -9.27 2.39
N PHE A 147 -22.88 -10.28 3.03
CA PHE A 147 -21.83 -11.11 2.44
C PHE A 147 -22.28 -12.57 2.31
N VAL A 148 -23.44 -12.78 1.69
CA VAL A 148 -24.03 -14.10 1.40
C VAL A 148 -24.04 -14.40 -0.10
N GLY A 149 -24.18 -15.67 -0.47
CA GLY A 149 -24.25 -16.11 -1.86
C GLY A 149 -23.01 -15.68 -2.67
N SER A 150 -23.21 -14.97 -3.78
CA SER A 150 -22.13 -14.47 -4.64
C SER A 150 -21.20 -13.47 -3.95
N LYS A 151 -21.62 -12.85 -2.84
CA LYS A 151 -20.81 -11.89 -2.07
C LYS A 151 -20.00 -12.53 -0.93
N ALA A 152 -20.12 -13.84 -0.71
CA ALA A 152 -19.41 -14.52 0.39
C ALA A 152 -17.88 -14.34 0.31
N ASN A 153 -17.31 -14.35 -0.90
CA ASN A 153 -15.87 -14.17 -1.12
C ASN A 153 -15.49 -12.74 -1.53
N HIS A 154 -16.38 -11.76 -1.30
CA HIS A 154 -16.11 -10.37 -1.68
C HIS A 154 -14.93 -9.81 -0.89
N VAL A 155 -14.09 -9.00 -1.53
CA VAL A 155 -12.89 -8.38 -0.93
C VAL A 155 -13.18 -7.46 0.25
N LEU A 156 -14.45 -7.12 0.50
CA LEU A 156 -14.88 -6.31 1.64
C LEU A 156 -15.39 -7.15 2.82
N ASN A 157 -15.61 -8.45 2.63
CA ASN A 157 -15.98 -9.35 3.70
C ASN A 157 -14.82 -9.42 4.70
N LEU A 158 -15.09 -9.14 5.97
CA LEU A 158 -14.07 -9.14 7.03
C LEU A 158 -13.39 -10.50 7.14
N LYS A 159 -14.13 -11.61 6.99
CA LYS A 159 -13.57 -12.97 7.05
C LYS A 159 -12.58 -13.28 5.93
N VAL A 160 -12.72 -12.60 4.79
CA VAL A 160 -11.80 -12.71 3.65
C VAL A 160 -10.59 -11.79 3.83
N ARG A 161 -10.81 -10.57 4.34
CA ARG A 161 -9.75 -9.56 4.53
C ARG A 161 -8.85 -9.83 5.71
N ARG A 162 -9.42 -10.34 6.80
CA ARG A 162 -8.79 -10.54 8.11
C ARG A 162 -9.23 -11.88 8.70
N PRO A 163 -8.90 -13.01 8.04
CA PRO A 163 -9.23 -14.35 8.53
C PRO A 163 -8.59 -14.63 9.90
N ASP A 164 -7.46 -13.98 10.19
CA ASP A 164 -6.72 -14.06 11.45
C ASP A 164 -7.57 -13.69 12.68
N LEU A 165 -8.57 -12.82 12.54
CA LEU A 165 -9.46 -12.45 13.66
C LEU A 165 -10.32 -13.62 14.16
N TRP A 166 -10.52 -14.67 13.35
CA TRP A 166 -11.27 -15.87 13.76
C TRP A 166 -10.39 -16.93 14.43
N THR A 167 -9.08 -16.83 14.28
CA THR A 167 -8.12 -17.78 14.84
C THR A 167 -7.29 -17.16 15.97
N LEU A 168 -7.48 -15.87 16.26
CA LEU A 168 -6.77 -15.13 17.30
C LEU A 168 -7.01 -15.79 18.68
N PRO A 169 -5.97 -16.29 19.35
CA PRO A 169 -6.12 -16.83 20.70
C PRO A 169 -6.51 -15.74 21.69
N LEU A 170 -7.54 -15.97 22.50
CA LEU A 170 -8.00 -15.03 23.52
C LEU A 170 -7.24 -15.27 24.85
N THR A 171 -5.95 -14.98 24.84
CA THR A 171 -5.08 -15.10 26.02
C THR A 171 -4.87 -13.75 26.70
N CYS A 172 -4.42 -13.77 27.95
CA CYS A 172 -4.04 -12.55 28.68
C CYS A 172 -2.91 -11.81 27.97
N ASP A 173 -1.90 -12.54 27.50
CA ASP A 173 -0.79 -11.95 26.73
C ASP A 173 -1.28 -11.20 25.49
N ASN A 174 -2.20 -11.78 24.70
CA ASN A 174 -2.77 -11.12 23.51
C ASN A 174 -3.68 -9.93 23.85
N THR A 175 -4.11 -9.81 25.10
CA THR A 175 -5.00 -8.74 25.57
C THR A 175 -4.20 -7.55 26.13
N THR A 176 -3.10 -7.81 26.82
CA THR A 176 -2.40 -6.80 27.63
C THR A 176 -0.98 -6.49 27.15
N THR A 177 -0.35 -7.37 26.37
CA THR A 177 1.02 -7.15 25.90
C THR A 177 1.03 -6.06 24.84
N LEU A 178 1.85 -5.03 25.05
CA LEU A 178 2.07 -3.98 24.05
C LEU A 178 2.97 -4.52 22.94
N VAL A 179 2.49 -4.39 21.71
CA VAL A 179 3.22 -4.75 20.49
C VAL A 179 3.27 -3.55 19.55
N PRO A 180 4.38 -3.35 18.80
CA PRO A 180 4.43 -2.30 17.79
C PRO A 180 3.36 -2.53 16.72
N TYR A 181 2.61 -1.47 16.42
CA TYR A 181 1.48 -1.57 15.48
C TYR A 181 1.93 -1.97 14.05
N LEU A 182 3.14 -1.58 13.66
CA LEU A 182 3.69 -1.92 12.33
C LEU A 182 4.00 -3.40 12.20
N ASP A 183 4.36 -4.09 13.29
CA ASP A 183 4.65 -5.53 13.25
C ASP A 183 3.36 -6.29 12.91
N ILE A 184 2.24 -5.94 13.56
CA ILE A 184 0.92 -6.50 13.23
C ILE A 184 0.57 -6.23 11.76
N ILE A 185 0.78 -5.00 11.26
CA ILE A 185 0.46 -4.66 9.86
C ILE A 185 1.29 -5.50 8.89
N ASN A 186 2.60 -5.58 9.11
CA ASN A 186 3.51 -6.32 8.23
C ASN A 186 3.16 -7.81 8.26
N GLU A 187 2.89 -8.38 9.42
CA GLU A 187 2.51 -9.79 9.55
C GLU A 187 1.24 -10.13 8.74
N ILE A 188 0.23 -9.26 8.79
CA ILE A 188 -1.01 -9.41 8.03
C ILE A 188 -0.73 -9.32 6.52
N LEU A 189 0.05 -8.32 6.09
CA LEU A 189 0.37 -8.12 4.68
C LEU A 189 1.23 -9.26 4.11
N GLU A 190 2.21 -9.72 4.86
CA GLU A 190 3.06 -10.86 4.54
C GLU A 190 2.23 -12.14 4.40
N SER A 191 1.36 -12.42 5.38
CA SER A 191 0.50 -13.61 5.35
C SER A 191 -0.48 -13.55 4.17
N TYR A 192 -0.98 -12.36 3.82
CA TYR A 192 -1.81 -12.17 2.63
C TYR A 192 -1.03 -12.47 1.34
N ILE A 193 0.19 -11.93 1.21
CA ILE A 193 1.05 -12.16 0.04
C ILE A 193 1.42 -13.64 -0.06
N ALA A 194 1.86 -14.26 1.04
CA ALA A 194 2.24 -15.67 1.12
C ALA A 194 1.11 -16.58 0.63
N ASN A 195 -0.11 -16.42 1.18
CA ASN A 195 -1.29 -17.18 0.75
C ASN A 195 -1.59 -16.97 -0.75
N LYS A 196 -1.61 -15.71 -1.20
CA LYS A 196 -1.95 -15.38 -2.59
C LYS A 196 -0.92 -15.93 -3.59
N LYS A 197 0.34 -16.06 -3.17
CA LYS A 197 1.46 -16.54 -3.98
C LYS A 197 1.75 -18.03 -3.80
N GLY A 198 0.89 -18.74 -3.06
CA GLY A 198 0.94 -20.20 -2.94
C GLY A 198 2.00 -20.71 -1.98
N PHE A 199 2.30 -19.99 -0.90
CA PHE A 199 3.11 -20.50 0.20
C PHE A 199 2.41 -21.72 0.83
N THR A 200 3.15 -22.83 0.99
CA THR A 200 2.62 -24.10 1.52
C THR A 200 3.08 -24.41 2.94
N GLY A 201 3.87 -23.53 3.56
CA GLY A 201 4.34 -23.68 4.94
C GLY A 201 3.31 -23.20 5.98
N ASP A 202 3.69 -23.29 7.25
CA ASP A 202 2.89 -22.74 8.35
C ASP A 202 3.00 -21.21 8.38
N LEU A 203 1.86 -20.51 8.40
CA LEU A 203 1.82 -19.04 8.49
C LEU A 203 2.27 -18.51 9.86
N ASN A 204 2.30 -19.38 10.88
CA ASN A 204 2.84 -19.05 12.19
C ASN A 204 4.37 -19.11 12.21
N ASP A 205 5.01 -19.78 11.24
CA ASP A 205 6.46 -19.70 11.05
C ASP A 205 6.82 -18.39 10.36
N ARG A 206 6.96 -17.33 11.17
CA ARG A 206 7.21 -15.97 10.68
C ARG A 206 8.48 -15.87 9.87
N THR A 207 9.55 -16.58 10.26
CA THR A 207 10.82 -16.57 9.53
C THR A 207 10.65 -17.16 8.13
N ALA A 208 9.93 -18.28 7.99
CA ALA A 208 9.67 -18.88 6.68
C ALA A 208 8.77 -18.00 5.80
N VAL A 209 7.75 -17.35 6.40
CA VAL A 209 6.87 -16.42 5.69
C VAL A 209 7.65 -15.18 5.20
N GLU A 210 8.44 -14.55 6.07
CA GLU A 210 9.25 -13.38 5.73
C GLU A 210 10.26 -13.70 4.62
N GLU A 211 10.94 -14.85 4.69
CA GLU A 211 11.88 -15.28 3.65
C GLU A 211 11.17 -15.47 2.29
N PHE A 212 10.00 -16.10 2.29
CA PHE A 212 9.20 -16.27 1.09
C PHE A 212 8.69 -14.94 0.54
N VAL A 213 8.22 -14.03 1.40
CA VAL A 213 7.67 -12.75 0.95
C VAL A 213 8.78 -11.82 0.47
N TYR A 214 9.80 -11.58 1.29
CA TYR A 214 10.80 -10.55 1.00
C TYR A 214 11.86 -10.99 0.00
N LYS A 215 12.46 -12.17 0.16
CA LYS A 215 13.49 -12.63 -0.79
C LYS A 215 12.86 -13.10 -2.09
N THR A 216 11.82 -13.90 -1.97
CA THR A 216 11.32 -14.65 -3.12
C THR A 216 10.33 -13.83 -3.95
N GLU A 217 9.30 -13.22 -3.34
CA GLU A 217 8.26 -12.48 -4.06
C GLU A 217 8.57 -10.99 -4.29
N ILE A 218 9.03 -10.26 -3.26
CA ILE A 218 9.20 -8.80 -3.35
C ILE A 218 10.55 -8.41 -3.97
N ALA A 219 11.63 -9.11 -3.63
CA ALA A 219 12.94 -8.92 -4.26
C ALA A 219 13.04 -9.59 -5.65
N LEU A 220 12.04 -10.40 -6.02
CA LEU A 220 11.92 -11.09 -7.30
C LEU A 220 13.05 -12.11 -7.55
N GLU A 221 13.48 -12.82 -6.51
CA GLU A 221 14.57 -13.81 -6.58
C GLU A 221 14.11 -15.21 -7.04
N LYS A 222 12.79 -15.44 -7.25
CA LYS A 222 12.31 -16.72 -7.82
C LYS A 222 13.03 -17.05 -9.14
N PRO A 223 13.61 -18.26 -9.29
CA PRO A 223 14.17 -18.72 -10.56
C PRO A 223 13.12 -18.70 -11.68
N GLY A 224 13.47 -18.17 -12.86
CA GLY A 224 12.58 -18.03 -14.02
C GLY A 224 12.47 -16.59 -14.54
N THR A 225 11.37 -16.26 -15.23
CA THR A 225 11.07 -14.91 -15.74
C THR A 225 10.55 -14.00 -14.62
N TRP A 226 11.47 -13.59 -13.74
CA TRP A 226 11.20 -12.70 -12.60
C TRP A 226 10.50 -11.37 -12.99
N LYS A 227 10.68 -10.90 -14.25
CA LYS A 227 9.98 -9.72 -14.80
C LYS A 227 8.46 -9.84 -14.76
N ASN A 228 7.93 -11.06 -14.80
CA ASN A 228 6.48 -11.32 -14.67
C ASN A 228 5.95 -11.03 -13.25
N GLY A 229 6.84 -11.00 -12.25
CA GLY A 229 6.51 -10.64 -10.87
C GLY A 229 6.57 -9.14 -10.57
N VAL A 230 6.99 -8.30 -11.53
CA VAL A 230 7.02 -6.83 -11.36
C VAL A 230 5.61 -6.27 -11.55
N HIS A 231 5.03 -5.74 -10.48
CA HIS A 231 3.67 -5.20 -10.42
C HIS A 231 3.60 -3.71 -10.05
N ALA A 232 4.72 -3.08 -9.68
CA ALA A 232 4.75 -1.67 -9.29
C ALA A 232 6.11 -1.03 -9.57
N PHE A 233 6.13 0.31 -9.64
CA PHE A 233 7.37 1.10 -9.78
C PHE A 233 8.32 0.94 -8.59
N THR A 234 7.77 0.69 -7.40
CA THR A 234 8.56 0.52 -6.17
C THR A 234 9.18 -0.86 -6.02
N GLN A 235 8.88 -1.80 -6.91
CA GLN A 235 9.51 -3.12 -6.93
C GLN A 235 10.72 -3.11 -7.86
N PRO A 236 11.76 -3.91 -7.59
CA PRO A 236 11.90 -4.79 -6.43
C PRO A 236 12.30 -4.03 -5.16
N TYR A 237 11.85 -4.52 -4.01
CA TYR A 237 12.40 -4.11 -2.71
C TYR A 237 13.27 -5.25 -2.17
N HIS A 238 14.56 -4.99 -1.99
CA HIS A 238 15.54 -6.01 -1.62
C HIS A 238 15.92 -5.88 -0.15
N HIS A 239 15.16 -6.54 0.73
CA HIS A 239 15.28 -6.39 2.18
C HIS A 239 16.73 -6.55 2.72
N PRO A 240 17.52 -7.58 2.34
CA PRO A 240 18.91 -7.67 2.81
C PRO A 240 19.81 -6.49 2.45
N LEU A 241 19.60 -5.85 1.28
CA LEU A 241 20.41 -4.69 0.86
C LEU A 241 20.06 -3.46 1.69
N GLU A 242 18.78 -3.28 2.02
CA GLU A 242 18.31 -2.21 2.90
C GLU A 242 18.79 -2.40 4.35
N SER A 243 18.80 -3.65 4.85
CA SER A 243 19.36 -3.95 6.17
C SER A 243 20.85 -3.64 6.24
N VAL A 244 21.63 -4.03 5.21
CA VAL A 244 23.06 -3.69 5.14
C VAL A 244 23.27 -2.18 5.03
N ALA A 245 22.49 -1.48 4.20
CA ALA A 245 22.57 -0.03 4.08
C ALA A 245 22.28 0.68 5.42
N THR A 246 21.24 0.21 6.14
CA THR A 246 20.86 0.74 7.46
C THR A 246 21.97 0.52 8.49
N TYR A 247 22.53 -0.69 8.58
CA TYR A 247 23.64 -0.98 9.50
C TYR A 247 24.89 -0.18 9.20
N LEU A 248 25.26 -0.02 7.92
CA LEU A 248 26.39 0.82 7.52
C LEU A 248 26.16 2.30 7.88
N GLY A 249 24.90 2.77 7.78
CA GLY A 249 24.49 4.12 8.15
C GLY A 249 24.81 4.47 9.60
N HIS A 250 24.66 3.52 10.54
CA HIS A 250 25.05 3.72 11.95
C HIS A 250 26.56 4.00 12.13
N PHE A 251 27.40 3.61 11.18
CA PHE A 251 28.85 3.88 11.18
C PHE A 251 29.24 5.06 10.28
N GLY A 252 28.27 5.81 9.74
CA GLY A 252 28.52 6.86 8.75
C GLY A 252 29.16 6.31 7.47
N LYS A 253 28.87 5.06 7.12
CA LYS A 253 29.35 4.39 5.90
C LYS A 253 28.18 4.08 4.97
N THR A 254 28.51 3.91 3.69
CA THR A 254 27.54 3.57 2.64
C THR A 254 27.99 2.30 1.95
N ARG A 255 27.08 1.66 1.21
CA ARG A 255 27.42 0.50 0.37
C ARG A 255 28.52 0.85 -0.63
N GLU A 256 28.52 2.08 -1.16
CA GLU A 256 29.56 2.58 -2.06
C GLU A 256 30.95 2.57 -1.40
N HIS A 257 31.07 3.06 -0.16
CA HIS A 257 32.35 3.05 0.57
C HIS A 257 32.92 1.63 0.67
N ILE A 258 32.07 0.64 0.95
CA ILE A 258 32.48 -0.76 1.02
C ILE A 258 32.88 -1.29 -0.36
N ALA A 259 32.10 -0.97 -1.40
CA ALA A 259 32.43 -1.36 -2.78
C ALA A 259 33.80 -0.80 -3.23
N LEU A 260 34.09 0.46 -2.90
CA LEU A 260 35.39 1.11 -3.16
C LEU A 260 36.53 0.46 -2.39
N LEU A 261 36.33 0.20 -1.08
CA LEU A 261 37.32 -0.46 -0.23
C LEU A 261 37.69 -1.85 -0.76
N LEU A 262 36.69 -2.61 -1.21
CA LEU A 262 36.84 -3.94 -1.80
C LEU A 262 37.32 -3.90 -3.26
N LYS A 263 37.59 -2.71 -3.82
CA LYS A 263 38.02 -2.50 -5.21
C LYS A 263 37.07 -3.18 -6.22
N LYS A 264 35.77 -3.08 -5.97
CA LYS A 264 34.75 -3.61 -6.89
C LYS A 264 34.77 -2.83 -8.22
N PRO A 265 34.33 -3.45 -9.33
CA PRO A 265 34.18 -2.76 -10.60
C PRO A 265 33.30 -1.50 -10.48
N GLN A 266 33.55 -0.50 -11.32
CA GLN A 266 32.84 0.79 -11.24
C GLN A 266 31.32 0.66 -11.41
N GLU A 267 30.84 -0.34 -12.15
CA GLU A 267 29.42 -0.67 -12.25
C GLU A 267 28.82 -1.02 -10.87
N GLU A 268 29.46 -1.92 -10.12
CA GLU A 268 29.01 -2.32 -8.77
C GLU A 268 29.09 -1.16 -7.77
N VAL A 269 30.12 -0.33 -7.87
CA VAL A 269 30.24 0.91 -7.08
C VAL A 269 29.06 1.83 -7.37
N SER A 270 28.68 1.99 -8.64
CA SER A 270 27.58 2.85 -9.06
C SER A 270 26.22 2.29 -8.66
N LYS A 271 25.99 0.97 -8.78
CA LYS A 271 24.79 0.30 -8.24
C LYS A 271 24.67 0.50 -6.73
N ALA A 272 25.80 0.37 -6.01
CA ALA A 272 25.84 0.56 -4.57
C ALA A 272 25.53 2.01 -4.17
N ARG A 273 26.01 2.99 -4.93
CA ARG A 273 25.71 4.42 -4.73
C ARG A 273 24.25 4.75 -5.02
N LEU A 274 23.70 4.23 -6.11
CA LEU A 274 22.31 4.45 -6.52
C LEU A 274 21.31 3.60 -5.73
N HIS A 275 21.75 2.88 -4.69
CA HIS A 275 20.90 1.98 -3.90
C HIS A 275 20.08 1.00 -4.77
N LEU A 276 20.73 0.41 -5.78
CA LEU A 276 20.10 -0.53 -6.70
C LEU A 276 20.39 -1.98 -6.29
N SER A 277 19.38 -2.83 -6.47
CA SER A 277 19.55 -4.28 -6.60
C SER A 277 19.86 -4.63 -8.07
N ASP A 278 20.37 -5.84 -8.33
CA ASP A 278 20.63 -6.28 -9.71
C ASP A 278 19.38 -6.29 -10.58
N LYS A 279 18.23 -6.66 -10.00
CA LYS A 279 16.94 -6.69 -10.69
C LYS A 279 16.42 -5.28 -10.97
N GLU A 280 16.54 -4.37 -10.03
CA GLU A 280 16.17 -2.96 -10.25
C GLU A 280 17.07 -2.30 -11.31
N TYR A 281 18.36 -2.58 -11.25
CA TYR A 281 19.33 -2.15 -12.27
C TYR A 281 18.91 -2.66 -13.67
N GLU A 282 18.58 -3.96 -13.80
CA GLU A 282 18.13 -4.53 -15.07
C GLU A 282 16.84 -3.87 -15.59
N LEU A 283 15.88 -3.52 -14.71
CA LEU A 283 14.65 -2.80 -15.09
C LEU A 283 14.93 -1.39 -15.62
N ILE A 284 15.96 -0.72 -15.12
CA ILE A 284 16.28 0.66 -15.54
C ILE A 284 17.00 0.67 -16.91
N ILE A 285 17.90 -0.30 -17.16
CA ILE A 285 18.73 -0.30 -18.38
C ILE A 285 18.14 -1.10 -19.54
N THR A 286 17.09 -1.88 -19.31
CA THR A 286 16.49 -2.76 -20.33
C THR A 286 15.10 -2.26 -20.71
N PRO A 287 14.89 -1.76 -21.93
CA PRO A 287 13.56 -1.39 -22.41
C PRO A 287 12.62 -2.60 -22.46
N ASP A 288 11.39 -2.44 -21.98
CA ASP A 288 10.29 -3.40 -22.12
C ASP A 288 8.97 -2.67 -22.33
N SER A 289 8.64 -2.41 -23.60
CA SER A 289 7.37 -1.81 -24.01
C SER A 289 6.28 -2.86 -24.28
N SER A 290 6.40 -4.08 -23.77
CA SER A 290 5.36 -5.08 -23.95
C SER A 290 4.07 -4.67 -23.22
N PRO A 291 2.89 -4.77 -23.85
CA PRO A 291 1.62 -4.41 -23.21
C PRO A 291 1.40 -5.14 -21.88
N ALA A 292 1.79 -6.41 -21.81
CA ALA A 292 1.66 -7.23 -20.61
C ALA A 292 2.49 -6.68 -19.44
N PHE A 293 3.73 -6.24 -19.68
CA PHE A 293 4.58 -5.65 -18.64
C PHE A 293 4.09 -4.26 -18.23
N ILE A 294 3.82 -3.39 -19.21
CA ILE A 294 3.42 -2.00 -18.95
C ILE A 294 2.08 -1.94 -18.22
N ASN A 295 1.05 -2.67 -18.66
CA ASN A 295 -0.25 -2.68 -17.97
C ASN A 295 -0.10 -3.13 -16.51
N ARG A 296 0.74 -4.15 -16.29
CA ARG A 296 0.97 -4.73 -14.96
C ARG A 296 1.71 -3.77 -14.03
N VAL A 297 2.78 -3.11 -14.47
CA VAL A 297 3.59 -2.22 -13.61
C VAL A 297 2.90 -0.90 -13.30
N TYR A 298 2.07 -0.40 -14.23
CA TYR A 298 1.22 0.76 -13.99
C TYR A 298 -0.05 0.41 -13.22
N GLY A 299 -0.46 -0.86 -13.21
CA GLY A 299 -1.73 -1.30 -12.63
C GLY A 299 -2.94 -0.75 -13.40
N ILE A 300 -2.79 -0.52 -14.70
CA ILE A 300 -3.80 0.06 -15.59
C ILE A 300 -3.88 -0.81 -16.85
N ASP A 301 -5.08 -1.28 -17.18
CA ASP A 301 -5.33 -1.96 -18.44
C ASP A 301 -5.51 -0.93 -19.56
N PHE A 302 -4.40 -0.57 -20.22
CA PHE A 302 -4.43 0.40 -21.31
C PHE A 302 -5.12 -0.18 -22.54
N ALA A 303 -6.13 0.52 -23.05
CA ALA A 303 -6.79 0.19 -24.31
C ALA A 303 -6.01 0.81 -25.48
N GLU A 304 -5.44 -0.01 -26.36
CA GLU A 304 -4.71 0.45 -27.53
C GLU A 304 -5.59 0.43 -28.79
N ALA A 305 -5.49 1.48 -29.60
CA ALA A 305 -6.05 1.54 -30.94
C ALA A 305 -5.05 2.20 -31.90
N SER A 306 -4.74 1.51 -33.00
CA SER A 306 -3.86 2.02 -34.07
C SER A 306 -2.48 2.49 -33.58
N GLY A 307 -1.82 1.74 -32.68
CA GLY A 307 -0.49 2.06 -32.18
C GLY A 307 -0.46 3.15 -31.10
N LYS A 308 -1.62 3.64 -30.64
CA LYS A 308 -1.74 4.63 -29.58
C LYS A 308 -2.66 4.16 -28.47
N ILE A 309 -2.36 4.58 -27.25
CA ILE A 309 -3.20 4.34 -26.09
C ILE A 309 -4.38 5.31 -26.14
N SER A 310 -5.59 4.75 -26.01
CA SER A 310 -6.84 5.49 -26.00
C SER A 310 -6.86 6.51 -24.84
N PRO A 311 -7.42 7.71 -25.02
CA PRO A 311 -7.35 8.74 -23.99
C PRO A 311 -8.02 8.34 -22.66
N PHE A 312 -7.30 8.48 -21.55
CA PHE A 312 -7.77 8.11 -20.21
C PHE A 312 -7.42 9.17 -19.17
N ASN A 313 -7.99 9.06 -17.97
CA ASN A 313 -7.79 10.04 -16.90
C ASN A 313 -6.32 10.09 -16.44
N ALA A 314 -5.70 11.27 -16.52
CA ALA A 314 -4.31 11.50 -16.10
C ALA A 314 -4.05 11.13 -14.63
N GLN A 315 -5.07 11.25 -13.77
CA GLN A 315 -4.99 10.91 -12.35
C GLN A 315 -4.61 9.44 -12.11
N LEU A 316 -4.89 8.56 -13.07
CA LEU A 316 -4.53 7.14 -12.94
C LEU A 316 -3.01 6.92 -12.96
N LEU A 317 -2.22 7.82 -13.57
CA LEU A 317 -0.75 7.69 -13.62
C LEU A 317 -0.05 8.15 -12.35
N LEU A 318 -0.66 9.02 -11.56
CA LEU A 318 0.00 9.67 -10.41
C LEU A 318 0.43 8.65 -9.34
N LYS A 319 -0.51 7.80 -8.93
CA LYS A 319 -0.27 6.79 -7.88
C LYS A 319 0.81 5.77 -8.26
N PRO A 320 0.77 5.09 -9.43
CA PRO A 320 1.79 4.11 -9.78
C PRO A 320 3.18 4.74 -9.96
N MET A 321 3.26 5.95 -10.53
CA MET A 321 4.54 6.64 -10.73
C MET A 321 5.06 7.33 -9.46
N LYS A 322 4.22 7.47 -8.41
CA LYS A 322 4.48 8.27 -7.20
C LYS A 322 4.86 9.72 -7.53
N VAL A 323 4.09 10.35 -8.40
CA VAL A 323 4.29 11.75 -8.79
C VAL A 323 3.02 12.55 -8.58
N ASP A 324 3.18 13.85 -8.33
CA ASP A 324 2.07 14.78 -8.34
C ASP A 324 1.67 15.21 -9.77
N ARG A 325 0.59 15.98 -9.88
CA ARG A 325 0.08 16.41 -11.18
C ARG A 325 1.03 17.36 -11.91
N LYS A 326 1.76 18.23 -11.21
CA LYS A 326 2.73 19.15 -11.81
C LYS A 326 3.93 18.38 -12.35
N GLU A 327 4.46 17.46 -11.55
CA GLU A 327 5.53 16.54 -11.92
C GLU A 327 5.16 15.69 -13.14
N LEU A 328 3.94 15.15 -13.21
CA LEU A 328 3.49 14.42 -14.41
C LEU A 328 3.57 15.29 -15.67
N GLY A 329 3.16 16.57 -15.57
CA GLY A 329 3.25 17.52 -16.66
C GLY A 329 4.70 17.82 -17.07
N ARG A 330 5.61 17.93 -16.10
CA ARG A 330 7.06 18.13 -16.33
C ARG A 330 7.70 16.90 -16.99
N LEU A 331 7.37 15.69 -16.51
CA LEU A 331 7.85 14.43 -17.09
C LEU A 331 7.51 14.31 -18.58
N PHE A 332 6.27 14.62 -18.97
CA PHE A 332 5.85 14.56 -20.37
C PHE A 332 6.36 15.72 -21.24
N LYS A 333 7.15 16.64 -20.69
CA LYS A 333 7.93 17.64 -21.44
C LYS A 333 9.40 17.26 -21.60
N THR A 334 9.89 16.24 -20.89
CA THR A 334 11.29 15.80 -20.98
C THR A 334 11.63 15.28 -22.37
N LYS A 335 12.84 15.57 -22.85
CA LYS A 335 13.35 15.10 -24.14
C LYS A 335 13.51 13.58 -24.17
N PHE A 336 13.92 12.98 -23.07
CA PHE A 336 14.05 11.53 -22.98
C PHE A 336 12.70 10.83 -23.17
N ILE A 337 11.66 11.22 -22.42
CA ILE A 337 10.34 10.55 -22.50
C ILE A 337 9.67 10.83 -23.84
N THR A 338 9.75 12.06 -24.35
CA THR A 338 9.13 12.46 -25.63
C THR A 338 9.95 12.08 -26.87
N ASN A 339 11.10 11.42 -26.71
CA ASN A 339 12.02 11.11 -27.80
C ASN A 339 12.38 12.37 -28.62
N GLU A 340 12.95 13.38 -27.95
CA GLU A 340 13.27 14.71 -28.51
C GLU A 340 12.06 15.46 -29.07
N GLY A 341 10.87 15.22 -28.51
CA GLY A 341 9.62 15.83 -28.99
C GLY A 341 8.96 15.12 -30.18
N ALA A 342 9.49 13.96 -30.62
CA ALA A 342 8.84 13.15 -31.65
C ALA A 342 7.47 12.62 -31.19
N ASP A 343 7.33 12.31 -29.90
CA ASP A 343 6.08 11.91 -29.27
C ASP A 343 5.38 13.13 -28.65
N ASN A 344 4.37 13.67 -29.33
CA ASN A 344 3.58 14.82 -28.86
C ASN A 344 2.51 14.40 -27.82
N ILE A 345 2.93 14.23 -26.58
CA ILE A 345 2.07 13.86 -25.45
C ILE A 345 1.28 15.09 -24.98
N GLU A 346 -0.03 14.97 -24.86
CA GLU A 346 -0.90 16.07 -24.44
C GLU A 346 -1.74 15.67 -23.24
N ILE A 347 -1.88 16.59 -22.27
CA ILE A 347 -2.86 16.47 -21.19
C ILE A 347 -3.89 17.58 -21.37
N ARG A 348 -5.15 17.21 -21.61
CA ARG A 348 -6.22 18.15 -21.92
C ARG A 348 -7.36 18.05 -20.91
N GLY A 349 -7.79 19.19 -20.39
CA GLY A 349 -9.03 19.32 -19.63
C GLY A 349 -10.25 19.19 -20.55
N GLU A 350 -11.16 18.29 -20.19
CA GLU A 350 -12.35 17.94 -20.97
C GLU A 350 -13.55 17.73 -20.04
N LYS A 351 -14.74 17.67 -20.65
CA LYS A 351 -15.98 17.29 -19.98
C LYS A 351 -16.07 15.77 -19.90
N ILE A 352 -16.47 15.21 -18.75
CA ILE A 352 -16.62 13.76 -18.61
C ILE A 352 -17.77 13.21 -19.47
N ASN A 353 -18.83 14.01 -19.63
CA ASN A 353 -20.02 13.71 -20.43
C ASN A 353 -20.74 14.99 -20.89
N ALA A 354 -21.77 14.84 -21.71
CA ALA A 354 -22.54 15.96 -22.27
C ALA A 354 -23.22 16.83 -21.20
N ASP A 355 -23.58 16.24 -20.06
CA ASP A 355 -24.25 16.93 -18.95
C ASP A 355 -23.29 17.80 -18.12
N SER A 356 -21.98 17.67 -18.33
CA SER A 356 -21.00 18.46 -17.61
C SER A 356 -20.96 19.91 -18.11
N ILE A 357 -21.12 20.85 -17.19
CA ILE A 357 -21.09 22.28 -17.51
C ILE A 357 -19.65 22.78 -17.67
N GLN A 358 -18.71 22.20 -16.92
CA GLN A 358 -17.28 22.55 -16.92
C GLN A 358 -16.39 21.34 -17.21
N ASN A 359 -15.13 21.59 -17.58
CA ASN A 359 -14.13 20.55 -17.72
C ASN A 359 -13.81 19.97 -16.33
N ASN A 360 -14.15 18.70 -16.13
CA ASN A 360 -14.07 17.99 -14.85
C ASN A 360 -13.21 16.71 -14.93
N ILE A 361 -12.52 16.49 -16.06
CA ILE A 361 -11.54 15.43 -16.22
C ILE A 361 -10.36 15.93 -17.05
N GLU A 362 -9.15 15.51 -16.71
CA GLU A 362 -7.97 15.70 -17.55
C GLU A 362 -7.63 14.38 -18.23
N ARG A 363 -7.62 14.35 -19.57
CA ARG A 363 -7.25 13.17 -20.34
C ARG A 363 -5.86 13.30 -20.93
N VAL A 364 -5.05 12.25 -20.75
CA VAL A 364 -3.77 12.13 -21.46
C VAL A 364 -4.02 11.54 -22.84
N ARG A 365 -3.35 12.07 -23.85
CA ARG A 365 -3.49 11.68 -25.27
C ARG A 365 -2.12 11.38 -25.87
N ASN A 366 -2.14 10.67 -27.00
CA ASN A 366 -0.96 10.33 -27.81
C ASN A 366 0.12 9.51 -27.09
N LEU A 367 -0.22 8.82 -26.00
CA LEU A 367 0.69 7.88 -25.37
C LEU A 367 0.87 6.63 -26.23
N THR A 368 2.06 6.04 -26.15
CA THR A 368 2.38 4.72 -26.70
C THR A 368 3.03 3.88 -25.60
N TYR A 369 3.09 2.55 -25.78
CA TYR A 369 3.80 1.69 -24.84
C TYR A 369 5.30 2.03 -24.74
N ASN A 370 5.92 2.52 -25.81
CA ASN A 370 7.31 2.97 -25.78
C ASN A 370 7.49 4.24 -24.93
N VAL A 371 6.53 5.17 -24.97
CA VAL A 371 6.54 6.36 -24.10
C VAL A 371 6.41 5.95 -22.63
N LEU A 372 5.51 5.00 -22.33
CA LEU A 372 5.31 4.51 -20.97
C LEU A 372 6.54 3.73 -20.45
N ASP A 373 7.21 2.94 -21.28
CA ASP A 373 8.50 2.31 -20.92
C ASP A 373 9.56 3.35 -20.56
N ARG A 374 9.75 4.38 -21.41
CA ARG A 374 10.71 5.44 -21.11
C ARG A 374 10.35 6.20 -19.85
N ALA A 375 9.07 6.51 -19.63
CA ALA A 375 8.60 7.15 -18.41
C ALA A 375 8.86 6.27 -17.17
N HIS A 376 8.64 4.96 -17.28
CA HIS A 376 8.93 4.01 -16.21
C HIS A 376 10.41 3.98 -15.83
N ARG A 377 11.30 3.82 -16.82
CA ARG A 377 12.75 3.77 -16.58
C ARG A 377 13.30 5.11 -16.11
N PHE A 378 12.82 6.21 -16.67
CA PHE A 378 13.20 7.56 -16.27
C PHE A 378 12.81 7.84 -14.81
N VAL A 379 11.56 7.59 -14.42
CA VAL A 379 11.09 7.86 -13.05
C VAL A 379 11.84 6.99 -12.04
N ARG A 380 12.13 5.73 -12.37
CA ARG A 380 12.93 4.85 -11.51
C ARG A 380 14.34 5.40 -11.30
N LEU A 381 15.00 5.83 -12.37
CA LEU A 381 16.34 6.41 -12.26
C LEU A 381 16.30 7.73 -11.49
N TRP A 382 15.34 8.60 -11.79
CA TRP A 382 15.13 9.89 -11.13
C TRP A 382 14.94 9.75 -9.62
N GLN A 383 14.16 8.76 -9.17
CA GLN A 383 13.98 8.50 -7.74
C GLN A 383 15.25 8.01 -7.02
N LYS A 384 16.33 7.71 -7.75
CA LYS A 384 17.65 7.35 -7.19
C LYS A 384 18.65 8.51 -7.28
N THR A 385 18.25 9.66 -7.80
CA THR A 385 19.07 10.87 -7.84
C THR A 385 18.46 11.95 -6.95
N GLU A 386 19.27 12.92 -6.56
CA GLU A 386 18.80 14.13 -5.85
C GLU A 386 18.44 15.26 -6.83
N TRP A 387 18.39 14.97 -8.12
CA TRP A 387 18.20 15.95 -9.18
C TRP A 387 16.72 16.22 -9.45
N ALA A 388 16.42 17.41 -9.96
CA ALA A 388 15.11 17.69 -10.54
C ALA A 388 14.90 16.90 -11.86
N ILE A 389 13.64 16.83 -12.30
CA ILE A 389 13.25 16.13 -13.55
C ILE A 389 14.03 16.68 -14.74
N GLU A 390 14.09 18.00 -14.89
CA GLU A 390 14.76 18.70 -15.99
C GLU A 390 16.28 18.55 -15.91
N GLU A 391 16.84 18.45 -14.70
CA GLU A 391 18.27 18.24 -14.48
C GLU A 391 18.71 16.85 -14.96
N LEU A 392 17.95 15.79 -14.61
CA LEU A 392 18.21 14.45 -15.14
C LEU A 392 18.03 14.40 -16.66
N ASP A 393 16.96 14.99 -17.19
CA ASP A 393 16.71 15.05 -18.64
C ASP A 393 17.83 15.77 -19.39
N LEU A 394 18.36 16.86 -18.82
CA LEU A 394 19.49 17.60 -19.35
C LEU A 394 20.78 16.75 -19.37
N VAL A 395 21.07 16.00 -18.30
CA VAL A 395 22.21 15.07 -18.25
C VAL A 395 22.09 13.98 -19.32
N LEU A 396 20.92 13.35 -19.44
CA LEU A 396 20.68 12.32 -20.46
C LEU A 396 20.79 12.89 -21.88
N SER A 397 20.27 14.09 -22.11
CA SER A 397 20.40 14.81 -23.39
C SER A 397 21.88 15.04 -23.73
N GLN A 398 22.68 15.45 -22.74
CA GLN A 398 24.10 15.71 -22.94
C GLN A 398 24.89 14.42 -23.24
N PHE A 399 24.54 13.30 -22.60
CA PHE A 399 25.16 12.01 -22.91
C PHE A 399 24.91 11.57 -24.35
N LYS A 400 23.71 11.85 -24.87
CA LYS A 400 23.37 11.59 -26.28
C LYS A 400 24.16 12.50 -27.22
N VAL A 401 24.26 13.80 -26.92
CA VAL A 401 25.05 14.77 -27.71
C VAL A 401 26.53 14.38 -27.76
N LEU A 402 27.09 13.91 -26.64
CA LEU A 402 28.47 13.43 -26.54
C LEU A 402 28.68 12.03 -27.15
N GLY A 403 27.62 11.37 -27.62
CA GLY A 403 27.71 10.02 -28.19
C GLY A 403 28.03 8.93 -27.18
N ILE A 404 27.77 9.15 -25.88
CA ILE A 404 27.99 8.14 -24.83
C ILE A 404 26.96 7.02 -24.96
N ALA A 405 25.67 7.38 -25.03
CA ALA A 405 24.56 6.47 -25.29
C ALA A 405 23.29 7.28 -25.65
N SER A 406 22.41 6.68 -26.47
CA SER A 406 21.15 7.28 -26.89
C SER A 406 19.94 6.90 -26.03
N ASP A 407 20.08 5.89 -25.17
CA ASP A 407 19.06 5.40 -24.23
C ASP A 407 19.74 5.08 -22.88
N ILE A 408 18.95 4.98 -21.80
CA ILE A 408 19.42 4.56 -20.48
C ILE A 408 20.01 3.15 -20.58
N ALA A 409 21.33 3.07 -20.43
CA ALA A 409 22.12 1.85 -20.53
C ALA A 409 23.13 1.74 -19.36
N ALA A 410 23.82 0.61 -19.24
CA ALA A 410 24.81 0.36 -18.20
C ALA A 410 25.88 1.47 -18.06
N VAL A 411 26.37 1.99 -19.19
CA VAL A 411 27.35 3.09 -19.22
C VAL A 411 26.79 4.39 -18.63
N ILE A 412 25.50 4.67 -18.85
CA ILE A 412 24.83 5.86 -18.31
C ILE A 412 24.75 5.78 -16.80
N LEU A 413 24.29 4.65 -16.24
CA LEU A 413 24.17 4.50 -14.78
C LEU A 413 25.54 4.57 -14.09
N THR A 414 26.56 3.98 -14.73
CA THR A 414 27.94 4.06 -14.25
C THR A 414 28.46 5.51 -14.25
N THR A 415 28.12 6.27 -15.29
CA THR A 415 28.51 7.67 -15.42
C THR A 415 27.77 8.55 -14.40
N ILE A 416 26.46 8.36 -14.24
CA ILE A 416 25.65 9.08 -13.23
C ILE A 416 26.15 8.80 -11.82
N GLY A 417 26.47 7.55 -11.49
CA GLY A 417 27.08 7.21 -10.19
C GLY A 417 28.36 7.99 -9.92
N ASN A 418 29.25 8.10 -10.91
CA ASN A 418 30.47 8.90 -10.79
C ASN A 418 30.20 10.41 -10.64
N ILE A 419 29.26 10.95 -11.42
CA ILE A 419 28.88 12.37 -11.37
C ILE A 419 28.31 12.72 -10.01
N LEU A 420 27.37 11.91 -9.49
CA LEU A 420 26.81 12.10 -8.15
C LEU A 420 27.91 12.03 -7.09
N ARG A 421 28.88 11.12 -7.21
CA ARG A 421 30.00 11.03 -6.27
C ARG A 421 30.85 12.30 -6.30
N LEU A 422 31.13 12.80 -7.50
CA LEU A 422 31.88 14.05 -7.68
C LEU A 422 31.12 15.23 -7.06
N GLN A 423 29.80 15.30 -7.26
CA GLN A 423 28.93 16.32 -6.68
C GLN A 423 29.02 16.34 -5.15
N GLU A 424 28.90 15.17 -4.51
CA GLU A 424 28.97 15.03 -3.06
C GLU A 424 30.36 15.37 -2.51
N GLN A 425 31.42 14.92 -3.18
CA GLN A 425 32.80 15.19 -2.76
C GLN A 425 33.19 16.66 -2.85
N LEU A 426 32.76 17.33 -3.93
CA LEU A 426 33.03 18.75 -4.13
C LEU A 426 32.06 19.66 -3.37
N LYS A 427 30.93 19.11 -2.89
CA LYS A 427 29.85 19.86 -2.22
C LYS A 427 29.33 21.03 -3.06
N ILE A 428 29.15 20.78 -4.35
CA ILE A 428 28.69 21.77 -5.33
C ILE A 428 27.25 21.51 -5.75
N SER A 429 26.56 22.57 -6.17
CA SER A 429 25.22 22.48 -6.74
C SER A 429 25.21 21.76 -8.10
N PHE A 430 24.04 21.33 -8.56
CA PHE A 430 23.89 20.73 -9.89
C PHE A 430 24.37 21.69 -10.99
N LYS A 431 24.00 22.98 -10.90
CA LYS A 431 24.36 24.02 -11.89
C LYS A 431 25.90 24.14 -12.00
N GLU A 432 26.61 24.16 -10.88
CA GLU A 432 28.08 24.18 -10.84
C GLU A 432 28.68 22.88 -11.37
N LEU A 433 28.19 21.72 -10.93
CA LEU A 433 28.65 20.41 -11.40
C LEU A 433 28.51 20.28 -12.92
N PHE A 434 27.35 20.66 -13.45
CA PHE A 434 27.07 20.61 -14.87
C PHE A 434 28.01 21.55 -15.64
N SER A 435 28.34 22.73 -15.10
CA SER A 435 29.30 23.65 -15.71
C SER A 435 30.75 23.15 -15.71
N VAL A 436 31.13 22.34 -14.72
CA VAL A 436 32.47 21.72 -14.64
C VAL A 436 32.61 20.61 -15.68
N LEU A 437 31.54 19.83 -15.89
CA LEU A 437 31.58 18.65 -16.75
C LEU A 437 31.19 18.96 -18.20
N TYR A 438 30.30 19.93 -18.42
CA TYR A 438 29.62 20.18 -19.69
C TYR A 438 29.45 21.68 -19.96
N SER A 439 28.99 22.00 -21.16
CA SER A 439 28.66 23.37 -21.56
C SER A 439 27.52 23.93 -20.71
N LEU A 440 27.59 25.23 -20.40
CA LEU A 440 26.56 25.92 -19.62
C LEU A 440 25.17 25.80 -20.29
N PRO A 441 24.13 25.37 -19.55
CA PRO A 441 22.79 25.28 -20.09
C PRO A 441 22.25 26.65 -20.50
N THR A 442 21.85 26.78 -21.76
CA THR A 442 21.17 27.95 -22.31
C THR A 442 19.65 27.81 -22.26
N ILE A 443 19.15 26.70 -21.70
CA ILE A 443 17.73 26.48 -21.45
C ILE A 443 17.42 26.76 -19.98
N SER A 444 16.19 27.21 -19.72
CA SER A 444 15.69 27.32 -18.36
C SER A 444 15.23 25.95 -17.86
N LEU A 445 15.54 25.64 -16.60
CA LEU A 445 15.17 24.39 -15.93
C LEU A 445 13.94 24.55 -15.04
N GLU A 446 13.54 25.79 -14.74
CA GLU A 446 12.38 26.12 -13.91
C GLU A 446 11.42 27.07 -14.62
N GLU A 447 10.13 26.94 -14.35
CA GLU A 447 9.11 27.79 -14.95
C GLU A 447 9.26 29.24 -14.46
N ASN A 448 9.57 30.16 -15.38
CA ASN A 448 9.86 31.58 -15.14
C ASN A 448 11.26 31.90 -14.58
N GLU A 449 12.21 30.97 -14.56
CA GLU A 449 13.62 31.29 -14.28
C GLU A 449 14.37 31.62 -15.59
N LYS A 450 15.39 32.47 -15.53
CA LYS A 450 16.36 32.65 -16.61
C LYS A 450 17.18 31.36 -16.79
N SER A 451 17.71 31.10 -17.99
CA SER A 451 18.67 30.00 -18.16
C SER A 451 19.89 30.19 -17.25
N PHE A 452 20.63 29.12 -16.96
CA PHE A 452 21.82 29.26 -16.12
C PHE A 452 22.85 30.18 -16.79
N PHE A 453 23.00 30.08 -18.12
CA PHE A 453 23.81 31.00 -18.90
C PHE A 453 23.34 32.46 -18.74
N ASP A 454 22.04 32.73 -18.91
CA ASP A 454 21.50 34.09 -18.80
C ASP A 454 21.60 34.64 -17.38
N SER A 455 21.50 33.78 -16.37
CA SER A 455 21.63 34.15 -14.97
C SER A 455 23.07 34.54 -14.61
N LEU A 456 24.06 34.03 -15.35
CA LEU A 456 25.47 34.29 -15.10
C LEU A 456 26.04 35.44 -15.95
N PHE A 457 25.54 35.59 -17.18
CA PHE A 457 26.09 36.56 -18.15
C PHE A 457 25.13 37.68 -18.56
N ASN A 458 23.82 37.49 -18.38
CA ASN A 458 22.78 38.43 -18.81
C ASN A 458 22.03 39.06 -17.62
N HIS A 459 22.81 39.59 -16.67
CA HIS A 459 22.31 40.51 -15.65
C HIS A 459 21.78 41.81 -16.28
N GLU A 460 20.81 42.47 -15.65
CA GLU A 460 20.13 43.63 -16.26
C GLU A 460 21.08 44.78 -16.58
N ASP A 461 22.04 45.05 -15.70
CA ASP A 461 23.10 46.05 -15.88
C ASP A 461 24.01 45.72 -17.07
N VAL A 462 24.42 44.46 -17.21
CA VAL A 462 25.25 43.99 -18.33
C VAL A 462 24.49 44.06 -19.65
N VAL A 463 23.22 43.63 -19.66
CA VAL A 463 22.38 43.68 -20.87
C VAL A 463 22.13 45.13 -21.31
N LEU A 464 21.92 46.05 -20.36
CA LEU A 464 21.76 47.47 -20.66
C LEU A 464 23.04 48.11 -21.23
N ALA A 465 24.21 47.73 -20.72
CA ALA A 465 25.48 48.29 -21.14
C ALA A 465 26.03 47.68 -22.44
N GLU A 466 25.90 46.36 -22.59
CA GLU A 466 26.65 45.58 -23.59
C GLU A 466 25.78 44.74 -24.53
N GLY A 467 24.46 44.68 -24.28
CA GLY A 467 23.54 43.79 -24.97
C GLY A 467 23.53 42.36 -24.42
N ILE A 468 22.70 41.50 -25.02
CA ILE A 468 22.49 40.11 -24.59
C ILE A 468 23.62 39.21 -25.15
N TYR A 469 24.23 38.41 -24.28
CA TYR A 469 25.14 37.32 -24.63
C TYR A 469 24.36 36.03 -24.96
N PRO A 470 24.92 35.11 -25.78
CA PRO A 470 26.17 35.26 -26.52
C PRO A 470 25.98 36.24 -27.69
N LYS A 471 26.95 37.15 -27.89
CA LYS A 471 26.91 38.09 -29.02
C LYS A 471 26.98 37.32 -30.33
N ASN A 472 26.02 37.54 -31.24
CA ASN A 472 25.86 36.83 -32.53
C ASN A 472 27.08 36.88 -33.48
N SER A 473 28.15 37.60 -33.14
CA SER A 473 29.27 37.92 -34.03
C SER A 473 30.67 37.69 -33.46
N VAL A 474 30.84 37.21 -32.22
CA VAL A 474 32.19 37.04 -31.63
C VAL A 474 32.61 35.56 -31.69
N LYS A 475 33.29 35.17 -32.78
CA LYS A 475 34.17 33.99 -32.73
C LYS A 475 35.36 34.34 -31.85
N LEU A 476 35.31 33.95 -30.59
CA LEU A 476 36.42 34.07 -29.67
C LEU A 476 37.49 33.05 -30.07
N ILE A 477 38.40 33.45 -30.96
CA ILE A 477 39.60 32.66 -31.23
C ILE A 477 40.52 32.89 -30.04
N HIS A 478 40.68 31.87 -29.20
CA HIS A 478 41.63 31.90 -28.10
C HIS A 478 43.01 32.33 -28.65
N PRO A 479 43.75 33.27 -28.02
CA PRO A 479 45.01 33.78 -28.56
C PRO A 479 46.02 32.69 -28.92
N ALA A 480 46.02 31.56 -28.18
CA ALA A 480 46.86 30.40 -28.48
C ALA A 480 46.48 29.63 -29.76
N LEU A 481 45.24 29.78 -30.26
CA LEU A 481 44.76 29.18 -31.51
C LEU A 481 44.90 30.15 -32.71
N ALA A 482 45.31 31.39 -32.47
CA ALA A 482 45.60 32.39 -33.50
C ALA A 482 47.05 32.25 -34.03
N ILE A 483 47.48 31.03 -34.39
CA ILE A 483 48.76 30.85 -35.08
C ILE A 483 48.55 31.27 -36.54
N ARG A 484 49.05 32.46 -36.90
CA ARG A 484 49.18 32.90 -38.30
C ARG A 484 50.09 31.91 -39.03
N LEU A 485 49.53 31.15 -39.98
CA LEU A 485 50.34 30.52 -41.03
C LEU A 485 51.05 31.65 -41.81
N PRO A 486 52.37 31.55 -42.07
CA PRO A 486 53.07 32.55 -42.87
C PRO A 486 52.46 32.59 -44.27
N GLN A 487 52.12 33.79 -44.75
CA GLN A 487 51.75 34.02 -46.14
C GLN A 487 52.88 33.50 -47.03
N ARG A 488 52.61 32.44 -47.81
CA ARG A 488 53.43 32.11 -48.97
C ARG A 488 53.30 33.27 -49.95
N SER A 489 54.35 34.07 -50.04
CA SER A 489 54.55 34.99 -51.15
C SER A 489 54.60 34.18 -52.44
N ALA A 490 53.62 34.37 -53.33
CA ALA A 490 53.70 33.94 -54.71
C ALA A 490 54.80 34.75 -55.39
N HIS A 491 55.99 34.17 -55.53
CA HIS A 491 56.97 34.62 -56.52
C HIS A 491 56.71 33.86 -57.81
N SER A 492 56.26 34.60 -58.81
CA SER A 492 56.33 34.23 -60.21
C SER A 492 57.81 34.08 -60.61
N TYR A 493 58.20 32.90 -61.07
CA TYR A 493 59.37 32.75 -61.92
C TYR A 493 58.97 31.96 -63.16
N ASN A 494 58.93 32.68 -64.28
CA ASN A 494 59.09 32.14 -65.62
C ASN A 494 60.56 31.75 -65.82
N HIS A 495 60.76 30.76 -66.69
CA HIS A 495 61.93 30.41 -67.50
C HIS A 495 62.81 29.22 -67.10
N TRP A 496 62.79 28.27 -68.05
CA TRP A 496 63.62 27.09 -68.36
C TRP A 496 63.34 25.79 -67.63
#